data_AF-A0A0Q6Z903-F1
#
_entry.id   AF-A0A0Q6Z903-F1
#
_cell.length_a   1.000
_cell.length_b   1.000
_cell.length_c   1.000
_cell.angle_alpha   90.00
_cell.angle_beta   90.00
_cell.angle_gamma   90.00
#
_symmetry.space_group_name_H-M   'P 1'
#
loop_
_entity.id
_entity.type
_entity.pdbx_description
1 polymer ?
#
loop_
_entity_poly.entity_id
_entity_poly.type
_entity_poly.pdbx_seq_one_letter_code
_entity_poly.pdbx_strand_id
1 'polypeptide(L)' 'MKDSDTFRRNAVNCMQMAESAKDEASFRRFKRMEAAWLALAEEQDWLDGNKPAGEQQQFSMHG' A
#
# COMPACT_ATOMS: atom_id res chain seq x y z
N MET A 1 1.94 -17.07 0.78
CA MET A 1 2.22 -15.62 0.89
C MET A 1 0.94 -14.92 0.48
N LYS A 2 0.47 -13.92 1.23
CA LYS A 2 -0.76 -13.21 0.87
C LYS A 2 -0.51 -12.23 -0.29
N ASP A 3 -1.54 -11.91 -1.04
CA ASP A 3 -1.43 -10.95 -2.16
C ASP A 3 -1.06 -9.55 -1.64
N SER A 4 -1.59 -9.15 -0.49
CA SER A 4 -1.24 -7.89 0.17
C SER A 4 0.26 -7.80 0.55
N ASP A 5 0.88 -8.91 0.98
CA ASP A 5 2.33 -8.98 1.23
C ASP A 5 3.13 -8.79 -0.07
N THR A 6 2.65 -9.33 -1.18
CA THR A 6 3.29 -9.17 -2.49
C THR A 6 3.23 -7.72 -2.95
N PHE A 7 2.08 -7.06 -2.80
CA PHE A 7 1.94 -5.64 -3.12
C PHE A 7 2.85 -4.77 -2.24
N ARG A 8 2.96 -5.05 -0.94
CA ARG A 8 3.92 -4.35 -0.05
C ARG A 8 5.37 -4.52 -0.49
N ARG A 9 5.79 -5.73 -0.88
CA ARG A 9 7.14 -5.95 -1.42
C ARG A 9 7.37 -5.17 -2.72
N ASN A 10 6.38 -5.10 -3.59
CA ASN A 10 6.46 -4.29 -4.81
C ASN A 10 6.58 -2.80 -4.50
N ALA A 11 5.86 -2.30 -3.49
CA ALA A 11 5.99 -0.93 -3.03
C ALA A 11 7.41 -0.62 -2.54
N VAL A 12 7.99 -1.50 -1.69
CA VAL A 12 9.38 -1.36 -1.21
C VAL A 12 10.38 -1.37 -2.37
N ASN A 13 10.22 -2.25 -3.35
CA ASN A 13 11.08 -2.25 -4.54
C ASN A 13 10.96 -0.94 -5.33
N CYS A 14 9.74 -0.40 -5.49
CA CYS A 14 9.53 0.89 -6.15
C CYS A 14 10.17 2.03 -5.37
N MET A 15 10.09 2.04 -4.04
CA MET A 15 10.78 3.01 -3.19
C MET A 15 12.30 2.97 -3.42
N GLN A 16 12.91 1.78 -3.42
CA GLN A 16 14.36 1.62 -3.67
C GLN A 16 14.77 2.06 -5.08
N MET A 17 13.92 1.79 -6.09
CA MET A 17 14.12 2.31 -7.45
C MET A 17 14.00 3.83 -7.52
N ALA A 18 13.11 4.44 -6.73
CA ALA A 18 13.00 5.89 -6.62
C ALA A 18 14.27 6.48 -5.98
N GLU A 19 14.73 5.92 -4.85
CA GLU A 19 15.95 6.36 -4.17
C GLU A 19 17.22 6.28 -5.04
N SER A 20 17.26 5.32 -5.98
CA SER A 20 18.38 5.16 -6.93
C SER A 20 18.19 5.88 -8.26
N ALA A 21 17.05 6.56 -8.48
CA ALA A 21 16.76 7.24 -9.74
C ALA A 21 17.73 8.42 -9.97
N LYS A 22 18.24 8.52 -11.20
CA LYS A 22 19.21 9.58 -11.60
C LYS A 22 18.54 10.86 -12.09
N ASP A 23 17.23 10.82 -12.32
CA ASP A 23 16.45 11.91 -12.87
C ASP A 23 15.08 12.01 -12.20
N GLU A 24 14.55 13.23 -12.20
CA GLU A 24 13.29 13.58 -11.54
C GLU A 24 12.08 12.84 -12.14
N ALA A 25 12.10 12.54 -13.44
CA ALA A 25 10.98 11.86 -14.09
C ALA A 25 10.90 10.39 -13.64
N SER A 26 12.04 9.69 -13.60
CA SER A 26 12.16 8.33 -13.08
C SER A 26 11.79 8.26 -11.59
N PHE A 27 12.29 9.19 -10.78
CA PHE A 27 11.94 9.31 -9.36
C PHE A 27 10.41 9.40 -9.18
N ARG A 28 9.76 10.35 -9.86
CA ARG A 28 8.30 10.55 -9.79
C ARG A 28 7.52 9.33 -10.25
N ARG A 29 7.99 8.65 -11.30
CA ARG A 29 7.36 7.43 -11.80
C ARG A 29 7.36 6.34 -10.72
N PHE A 30 8.51 6.07 -10.12
CA PHE A 30 8.63 5.04 -9.09
C PHE A 30 7.85 5.38 -7.82
N LYS A 31 7.82 6.64 -7.38
CA LYS A 31 6.96 7.08 -6.25
C LYS A 31 5.47 6.87 -6.52
N ARG A 32 5.00 7.11 -7.74
CA ARG A 32 3.59 6.82 -8.12
C ARG A 32 3.29 5.33 -8.07
N MET A 33 4.23 4.50 -8.54
CA MET A 33 4.07 3.04 -8.50
C MET A 33 4.07 2.52 -7.07
N GLU A 34 4.97 3.00 -6.21
CA GLU A 34 4.97 2.70 -4.77
C GLU A 34 3.60 2.99 -4.14
N ALA A 35 3.08 4.20 -4.34
CA ALA A 35 1.76 4.59 -3.81
C ALA A 35 0.62 3.70 -4.33
N ALA A 36 0.64 3.35 -5.62
CA ALA A 36 -0.35 2.44 -6.21
C ALA A 36 -0.28 1.04 -5.60
N TRP A 37 0.92 0.50 -5.36
CA TRP A 37 1.08 -0.80 -4.71
C TRP A 37 0.63 -0.79 -3.25
N LEU A 38 0.89 0.30 -2.51
CA LEU A 38 0.38 0.45 -1.14
C LEU A 38 -1.14 0.46 -1.10
N ALA A 39 -1.78 1.22 -2.00
CA ALA A 39 -3.24 1.26 -2.09
C ALA A 39 -3.84 -0.12 -2.42
N LEU A 40 -3.21 -0.89 -3.31
CA LEU A 40 -3.64 -2.26 -3.60
C LEU A 40 -3.46 -3.20 -2.41
N ALA A 41 -2.39 -3.02 -1.61
CA ALA A 41 -2.19 -3.82 -0.40
C ALA A 41 -3.26 -3.53 0.65
N GLU A 42 -3.63 -2.26 0.83
CA GLU A 42 -4.70 -1.82 1.74
C GLU A 42 -6.06 -2.38 1.30
N GLU A 43 -6.38 -2.27 0.01
CA GLU A 43 -7.62 -2.83 -0.56
C GLU A 43 -7.66 -4.36 -0.38
N GLN A 44 -6.55 -5.05 -0.64
CA GLN A 44 -6.49 -6.50 -0.48
C GLN A 44 -6.66 -6.93 0.98
N ASP A 45 -6.10 -6.18 1.92
CA ASP A 45 -6.32 -6.45 3.34
C ASP A 45 -7.79 -6.26 3.71
N TRP A 46 -8.44 -5.21 3.19
CA TRP A 46 -9.88 -5.01 3.37
C TRP A 46 -10.70 -6.17 2.80
N LEU A 47 -10.40 -6.62 1.58
CA LEU A 47 -11.05 -7.77 0.92
C LEU A 47 -10.84 -9.08 1.69
N ASP A 48 -9.67 -9.27 2.28
CA ASP A 48 -9.33 -10.43 3.11
C ASP A 48 -9.98 -10.38 4.50
N GLY A 49 -10.75 -9.33 4.82
CA GLY A 49 -11.36 -9.10 6.13
C GLY A 49 -10.38 -8.61 7.20
N ASN A 50 -9.14 -8.28 6.83
CA ASN A 50 -8.17 -7.64 7.70
C ASN A 50 -8.52 -6.14 7.75
N LYS A 51 -9.36 -5.75 8.70
CA LYS A 51 -9.74 -4.33 8.86
C LYS A 51 -8.48 -3.48 9.10
N PRO A 52 -8.34 -2.32 8.45
CA PRO A 52 -7.35 -1.34 8.88
C PRO A 52 -7.63 -1.00 10.35
N ALA A 53 -6.59 -0.82 11.14
CA ALA A 53 -6.66 -0.73 12.61
C ALA A 53 -7.62 0.35 13.16
N GLY A 54 -8.19 1.22 12.31
CA GLY A 54 -9.14 2.27 12.68
C GLY A 54 -10.63 1.93 12.52
N GLU A 55 -11.02 0.79 11.95
CA GLU A 55 -12.43 0.54 11.58
C GLU A 55 -13.23 -0.28 12.61
N GLN A 56 -12.63 -0.64 13.74
CA GLN A 56 -13.34 -1.35 14.83
C GLN A 56 -14.16 -0.42 15.74
N GLN A 57 -14.12 0.90 15.57
CA GLN A 57 -14.70 1.85 16.55
C GLN A 57 -15.99 2.59 16.11
N GLN A 58 -16.65 2.21 15.00
CA GLN A 58 -17.90 2.88 14.58
C GLN A 58 -19.19 2.08 14.80
N PHE A 59 -19.14 0.80 15.17
CA PHE A 59 -20.35 -0.03 15.31
C PHE A 59 -20.85 -0.25 16.75
N SER A 60 -20.29 0.42 17.77
CA SER A 60 -20.72 0.26 19.18
C SER A 60 -21.36 1.50 19.80
N MET A 61 -21.85 2.46 19.01
CA MET A 61 -22.74 3.52 19.51
C MET A 61 -24.09 3.36 18.81
N HIS A 62 -25.11 3.05 19.62
CA HIS A 62 -26.56 2.92 19.35
C HIS A 62 -27.11 1.49 19.56
N GLY A 63 -27.64 1.28 20.76
CA GLY A 63 -28.40 0.11 21.21
C GLY A 63 -28.47 0.07 22.73
#